data_AF-G4M894-F1
#
_entry.id   AF-G4M894-F1
#
_cell.length_a   1.000
_cell.length_b   1.000
_cell.length_c   1.000
_cell.angle_alpha   90.00
_cell.angle_beta   90.00
_cell.angle_gamma   90.00
#
_symmetry.space_group_name_H-M   'P 1'
#
loop_
_entity.id
_entity.type
_entity.pdbx_description
1 polymer ?
#
loop_
_entity_poly.entity_id
_entity_poly.type
_entity_poly.pdbx_seq_one_letter_code
_entity_poly.pdbx_strand_id
1 'polypeptide(L)'
;MRTVIDEPLSVGALTGADADIRNCDFLADAGNIPDASIDLIVADPPYGLGKDYGNDSDMLSGEAFLEWTYRWLALAIPKLKPSGSLYIFCTWQYSPELFVFLKRRLLMINEIVWDRRVPSMGGMTRKFTSVHDNIGYFSVSKDYYFDLDRVRIPYDTETKRARSRKIFEGSKWLELGYNPKDVWSVSRLHRQHAERVDHPTQKPLEIVERMVLASCPPGGRVLDPFMGSGTTAVACARHGRQFTGHEINADYCAIAESRIAEARAARLRQEQPGLTAQQGVDRDGYRRASRRIAFSSLIASMNIKPSTPTHTTSRILMSRIKNTLAALAAQGRKGLIPFITAGDPNPEQTVEFMHALARGGADVIELGVPFSDPIADGPVIQRSFERALARGVTLKSVLADVARFRETDDKTPVVLMGYANPIERMGADNFAKAAKQAGVDGVLVVDYPPEEAEDFGAAMRAAGIDSIFLLAPTSTDERIAAVGKIASGYVYYVSLKGVTGAANLDVSSIASKIPSIKSHVPLPVGVGFGIRDAQTARAVADVADAVVIGSRLVQLLEEAQPHTAAASLTSFIGEIRQALDAAR
;
A
#
# COMPACT_ATOMS: atom_id res chain seq x y z
N MET A 1 24.65 -61.38 -37.84
CA MET A 1 23.40 -62.08 -37.49
C MET A 1 22.94 -61.55 -36.13
N ARG A 2 21.84 -60.78 -36.13
CA ARG A 2 20.90 -60.45 -35.03
C ARG A 2 21.42 -60.10 -33.61
N THR A 3 21.26 -58.80 -33.28
CA THR A 3 20.54 -58.21 -32.12
C THR A 3 20.56 -58.94 -30.76
N VAL A 4 21.06 -58.23 -29.75
CA VAL A 4 20.55 -58.28 -28.37
C VAL A 4 19.99 -56.90 -28.05
N ILE A 5 18.69 -56.88 -27.76
CA ILE A 5 17.83 -55.74 -27.47
C ILE A 5 17.62 -55.70 -25.95
N ASP A 6 17.59 -54.47 -25.42
CA ASP A 6 16.98 -53.99 -24.17
C ASP A 6 17.02 -54.88 -22.91
N GLU A 7 17.81 -54.44 -21.93
CA GLU A 7 17.29 -54.28 -20.58
C GLU A 7 17.43 -52.80 -20.17
N PRO A 8 16.34 -52.14 -19.73
CA PRO A 8 16.40 -50.78 -19.24
C PRO A 8 17.16 -50.75 -17.92
N LEU A 9 18.21 -49.94 -17.86
CA LEU A 9 18.87 -49.54 -16.61
C LEU A 9 17.80 -49.12 -15.60
N SER A 10 17.70 -49.86 -14.50
CA SER A 10 16.75 -49.62 -13.42
C SER A 10 16.78 -48.16 -12.99
N VAL A 11 15.60 -47.54 -12.92
CA VAL A 11 15.31 -46.14 -12.54
C VAL A 11 15.66 -45.82 -11.06
N GLY A 12 16.52 -46.60 -10.41
CA GLY A 12 16.72 -46.60 -8.96
C GLY A 12 17.97 -45.90 -8.42
N ALA A 13 18.77 -45.18 -9.23
CA ALA A 13 20.09 -44.70 -8.77
C ALA A 13 20.46 -43.24 -9.13
N LEU A 14 19.48 -42.37 -9.37
CA LEU A 14 19.72 -40.91 -9.56
C LEU A 14 18.89 -40.02 -8.60
N THR A 15 18.30 -40.58 -7.54
CA THR A 15 17.57 -39.83 -6.51
C THR A 15 18.52 -39.26 -5.46
N GLY A 16 19.40 -38.36 -5.88
CA GLY A 16 20.05 -37.43 -4.96
C GLY A 16 19.08 -36.28 -4.67
N ALA A 17 18.60 -36.22 -3.42
CA ALA A 17 17.87 -35.19 -2.63
C ALA A 17 17.46 -33.79 -3.18
N ASP A 18 17.53 -33.50 -4.47
CA ASP A 18 17.46 -32.14 -5.05
C ASP A 18 16.27 -31.92 -6.02
N ALA A 19 15.45 -32.94 -6.32
CA ALA A 19 14.15 -32.80 -7.02
C ALA A 19 13.05 -33.51 -6.23
N ASP A 20 11.99 -32.77 -5.92
CA ASP A 20 10.81 -33.29 -5.25
C ASP A 20 9.58 -32.98 -6.12
N ILE A 21 9.30 -33.87 -7.08
CA ILE A 21 8.10 -33.81 -7.91
C ILE A 21 7.03 -34.65 -7.23
N ARG A 22 5.88 -34.05 -6.94
CA ARG A 22 4.77 -34.69 -6.25
C ARG A 22 3.57 -34.76 -7.18
N ASN A 23 3.20 -35.97 -7.59
CA ASN A 23 2.00 -36.19 -8.39
C ASN A 23 0.74 -36.19 -7.49
N CYS A 24 0.36 -35.02 -6.99
CA CYS A 24 -0.80 -34.84 -6.12
C CYS A 24 -1.24 -33.36 -6.09
N ASP A 25 -2.44 -33.11 -5.57
CA ASP A 25 -2.94 -31.74 -5.36
C ASP A 25 -2.16 -31.06 -4.23
N PHE A 26 -1.65 -29.85 -4.49
CA PHE A 26 -0.99 -29.02 -3.49
C PHE A 26 -1.87 -28.74 -2.27
N LEU A 27 -3.18 -28.53 -2.44
CA LEU A 27 -4.10 -28.29 -1.31
C LEU A 27 -4.12 -29.47 -0.33
N ALA A 28 -3.94 -30.69 -0.83
CA ALA A 28 -3.91 -31.90 -0.01
C ALA A 28 -2.55 -32.15 0.65
N ASP A 29 -1.46 -31.74 -0.01
CA ASP A 29 -0.09 -32.07 0.39
C ASP A 29 0.68 -30.92 1.05
N ALA A 30 0.15 -29.69 1.04
CA ALA A 30 0.82 -28.51 1.61
C ALA A 30 1.23 -28.68 3.09
N GLY A 31 0.52 -29.52 3.85
CA GLY A 31 0.86 -29.85 5.25
C GLY A 31 2.21 -30.59 5.39
N ASN A 32 2.69 -31.25 4.34
CA ASN A 32 3.96 -31.98 4.33
C ASN A 32 5.16 -31.09 3.97
N ILE A 33 4.94 -29.81 3.68
CA ILE A 33 6.01 -28.82 3.48
C ILE A 33 6.19 -28.05 4.79
N PRO A 34 7.39 -28.04 5.40
CA PRO A 34 7.63 -27.24 6.60
C PRO A 34 7.45 -25.74 6.35
N ASP A 35 6.92 -25.02 7.33
CA ASP A 35 6.86 -23.56 7.29
C ASP A 35 8.26 -22.95 7.28
N ALA A 36 8.40 -21.76 6.72
CA ALA A 36 9.67 -21.04 6.59
C ALA A 36 10.82 -21.88 5.97
N SER A 37 10.50 -22.75 5.00
CA SER A 37 11.47 -23.62 4.34
C SER A 37 11.74 -23.27 2.87
N ILE A 38 10.92 -22.41 2.27
CA ILE A 38 10.96 -22.05 0.85
C ILE A 38 11.54 -20.64 0.67
N ASP A 39 12.50 -20.49 -0.24
CA ASP A 39 13.07 -19.18 -0.59
C ASP A 39 12.22 -18.43 -1.62
N LEU A 40 11.61 -19.16 -2.55
CA LEU A 40 10.83 -18.59 -3.64
C LEU A 40 9.60 -19.45 -3.96
N ILE A 41 8.43 -18.84 -4.08
CA ILE A 41 7.27 -19.48 -4.71
C ILE A 41 7.10 -18.88 -6.11
N VAL A 42 6.96 -19.73 -7.12
CA VAL A 42 6.53 -19.34 -8.46
C VAL A 42 5.26 -20.11 -8.76
N ALA A 43 4.13 -19.43 -8.90
CA ALA A 43 2.83 -20.05 -9.06
C ALA A 43 2.15 -19.59 -10.36
N ASP A 44 1.77 -20.54 -11.21
CA ASP A 44 0.99 -20.33 -12.42
C ASP A 44 -0.29 -21.19 -12.38
N PRO A 45 -1.27 -20.82 -11.53
CA PRO A 45 -2.49 -21.61 -11.39
C PRO A 45 -3.33 -21.59 -12.68
N PRO A 46 -4.32 -22.49 -12.81
CA PRO A 46 -5.49 -22.26 -13.66
C PRO A 46 -6.09 -20.88 -13.39
N TYR A 47 -6.76 -20.30 -14.37
CA TYR A 47 -7.27 -18.92 -14.32
C TYR A 47 -8.80 -18.83 -14.26
N GLY A 48 -9.52 -19.96 -14.23
CA GLY A 48 -10.98 -20.00 -14.28
C GLY A 48 -11.54 -19.48 -15.61
N LEU A 49 -10.86 -19.78 -16.73
CA LEU A 49 -11.19 -19.28 -18.07
C LEU A 49 -11.78 -20.35 -19.00
N GLY A 50 -12.07 -21.54 -18.47
CA GLY A 50 -12.67 -22.65 -19.21
C GLY A 50 -11.72 -23.37 -20.16
N LYS A 51 -10.40 -23.37 -19.90
CA LYS A 51 -9.45 -24.19 -20.65
C LYS A 51 -9.44 -25.63 -20.17
N ASP A 52 -9.38 -26.55 -21.12
CA ASP A 52 -9.25 -27.96 -20.85
C ASP A 52 -7.77 -28.33 -20.56
N TYR A 53 -7.52 -28.82 -19.34
CA TYR A 53 -6.23 -29.35 -18.87
C TYR A 53 -6.28 -30.88 -18.68
N GLY A 54 -7.30 -31.55 -19.21
CA GLY A 54 -7.62 -32.94 -18.91
C GLY A 54 -8.36 -33.14 -17.59
N ASN A 55 -8.87 -32.04 -17.00
CA ASN A 55 -9.69 -32.01 -15.79
C ASN A 55 -10.53 -30.71 -15.73
N ASP A 56 -11.40 -30.60 -14.73
CA ASP A 56 -12.33 -29.46 -14.58
C ASP A 56 -11.71 -28.23 -13.85
N SER A 57 -10.39 -28.16 -13.66
CA SER A 57 -9.76 -27.16 -12.77
C SER A 57 -9.91 -25.70 -13.27
N ASP A 58 -10.13 -25.49 -14.57
CA ASP A 58 -10.32 -24.16 -15.16
C ASP A 58 -11.79 -23.81 -15.40
N MET A 59 -12.73 -24.67 -14.99
CA MET A 59 -14.18 -24.52 -15.23
C MET A 59 -14.93 -23.81 -14.09
N LEU A 60 -14.21 -23.32 -13.08
CA LEU A 60 -14.78 -22.64 -11.92
C LEU A 60 -15.40 -21.29 -12.30
N SER A 61 -16.50 -20.92 -11.62
CA SER A 61 -17.03 -19.55 -11.67
C SER A 61 -16.04 -18.57 -11.04
N GLY A 62 -16.14 -17.27 -11.37
CA GLY A 62 -15.17 -16.27 -10.90
C GLY A 62 -15.04 -16.18 -9.37
N GLU A 63 -16.15 -16.27 -8.64
CA GLU A 63 -16.12 -16.28 -7.16
C GLU A 63 -15.51 -17.57 -6.61
N ALA A 64 -15.90 -18.73 -7.15
CA ALA A 64 -15.34 -20.02 -6.75
C ALA A 64 -13.84 -20.12 -7.06
N PHE A 65 -13.41 -19.55 -8.18
CA PHE A 65 -11.99 -19.44 -8.55
C PHE A 65 -11.20 -18.60 -7.54
N LEU A 66 -11.73 -17.44 -7.14
CA LEU A 66 -11.09 -16.58 -6.14
C LEU A 66 -11.00 -17.27 -4.78
N GLU A 67 -12.08 -17.89 -4.31
CA GLU A 67 -12.08 -18.63 -3.05
C GLU A 67 -11.07 -19.79 -3.07
N TRP A 68 -11.08 -20.58 -4.13
CA TRP A 68 -10.10 -21.65 -4.33
C TRP A 68 -8.66 -21.10 -4.34
N THR A 69 -8.45 -19.95 -4.99
CA THR A 69 -7.13 -19.30 -5.05
C THR A 69 -6.66 -18.82 -3.67
N TYR A 70 -7.56 -18.22 -2.89
CA TYR A 70 -7.26 -17.78 -1.52
C TYR A 70 -6.90 -18.95 -0.61
N ARG A 71 -7.53 -20.12 -0.79
CA ARG A 71 -7.24 -21.32 0.00
C ARG A 71 -5.82 -21.82 -0.20
N TRP A 72 -5.37 -22.00 -1.44
CA TRP A 72 -4.00 -22.48 -1.66
C TRP A 72 -2.97 -21.40 -1.29
N LEU A 73 -3.26 -20.12 -1.53
CA LEU A 73 -2.39 -19.03 -1.09
C LEU A 73 -2.22 -19.00 0.43
N ALA A 74 -3.30 -19.20 1.19
CA ALA A 74 -3.24 -19.26 2.65
C ALA A 74 -2.35 -20.41 3.17
N LEU A 75 -2.24 -21.51 2.43
CA LEU A 75 -1.35 -22.63 2.74
C LEU A 75 0.09 -22.40 2.26
N ALA A 76 0.27 -21.73 1.11
CA ALA A 76 1.56 -21.51 0.50
C ALA A 76 2.38 -20.41 1.18
N ILE A 77 1.74 -19.31 1.58
CA ILE A 77 2.42 -18.13 2.17
C ILE A 77 3.27 -18.48 3.41
N PRO A 78 2.78 -19.28 4.39
CA PRO A 78 3.58 -19.67 5.56
C PRO A 78 4.84 -20.48 5.23
N LYS A 79 4.92 -21.08 4.03
CA LYS A 79 6.09 -21.86 3.60
C LYS A 79 7.29 -20.99 3.28
N LEU A 80 7.07 -19.70 2.99
CA LEU A 80 8.15 -18.75 2.70
C LEU A 80 8.99 -18.45 3.94
N LYS A 81 10.30 -18.43 3.75
CA LYS A 81 11.26 -17.87 4.69
C LYS A 81 11.02 -16.36 4.90
N PRO A 82 11.51 -15.75 5.98
CA PRO A 82 11.42 -14.30 6.19
C PRO A 82 12.03 -13.45 5.05
N SER A 83 13.05 -13.97 4.36
CA SER A 83 13.68 -13.35 3.18
C SER A 83 13.07 -13.81 1.86
N GLY A 84 11.99 -14.60 1.90
CA GLY A 84 11.41 -15.27 0.75
C GLY A 84 10.41 -14.41 -0.02
N SER A 85 10.18 -14.83 -1.26
CA SER A 85 9.37 -14.10 -2.25
C SER A 85 8.36 -14.98 -2.96
N LEU A 86 7.27 -14.38 -3.44
CA LEU A 86 6.21 -15.00 -4.23
C LEU A 86 6.05 -14.28 -5.57
N TYR A 87 6.09 -15.04 -6.67
CA TYR A 87 5.56 -14.64 -7.96
C TYR A 87 4.28 -15.41 -8.24
N ILE A 88 3.21 -14.71 -8.60
CA ILE A 88 1.95 -15.31 -9.03
C ILE A 88 1.58 -14.79 -10.41
N PHE A 89 1.43 -15.69 -11.37
CA PHE A 89 0.86 -15.37 -12.66
C PHE A 89 -0.66 -15.30 -12.54
N CYS A 90 -1.25 -14.28 -13.15
CA CYS A 90 -2.68 -14.10 -13.20
C CYS A 90 -3.10 -13.30 -14.44
N THR A 91 -4.41 -13.15 -14.59
CA THR A 91 -5.04 -12.37 -15.65
C THR A 91 -5.53 -11.05 -15.07
N TRP A 92 -5.58 -10.01 -15.89
CA TRP A 92 -6.15 -8.71 -15.55
C TRP A 92 -7.57 -8.78 -14.94
N GLN A 93 -8.31 -9.88 -15.19
CA GLN A 93 -9.67 -10.06 -14.67
C GLN A 93 -9.70 -10.31 -13.16
N TYR A 94 -8.65 -10.91 -12.61
CA TYR A 94 -8.60 -11.30 -11.19
C TYR A 94 -7.38 -10.71 -10.45
N SER A 95 -6.46 -10.06 -11.18
CA SER A 95 -5.28 -9.45 -10.55
C SER A 95 -5.64 -8.42 -9.45
N PRO A 96 -6.69 -7.58 -9.56
CA PRO A 96 -7.03 -6.64 -8.49
C PRO A 96 -7.38 -7.34 -7.17
N GLU A 97 -8.26 -8.33 -7.21
CA GLU A 97 -8.73 -9.08 -6.04
C GLU A 97 -7.58 -9.87 -5.40
N LEU A 98 -6.79 -10.57 -6.23
CA LEU A 98 -5.62 -11.31 -5.76
C LEU A 98 -4.57 -10.40 -5.13
N PHE A 99 -4.31 -9.23 -5.72
CA PHE A 99 -3.31 -8.30 -5.18
C PHE A 99 -3.77 -7.65 -3.88
N VAL A 100 -5.07 -7.31 -3.74
CA VAL A 100 -5.63 -6.86 -2.47
C VAL A 100 -5.49 -7.94 -1.40
N PHE A 101 -5.82 -9.19 -1.72
CA PHE A 101 -5.67 -10.31 -0.79
C PHE A 101 -4.21 -10.50 -0.33
N LEU A 102 -3.26 -10.43 -1.27
CA LEU A 102 -1.83 -10.61 -1.00
C LEU A 102 -1.20 -9.43 -0.26
N LYS A 103 -1.56 -8.18 -0.59
CA LYS A 103 -1.06 -6.97 0.08
C LYS A 103 -1.40 -6.91 1.57
N ARG A 104 -2.46 -7.60 2.01
CA ARG A 104 -2.81 -7.73 3.43
C ARG A 104 -1.90 -8.70 4.19
N ARG A 105 -1.06 -9.47 3.50
CA ARG A 105 -0.23 -10.56 4.08
C ARG A 105 1.25 -10.46 3.73
N LEU A 106 1.58 -9.87 2.58
CA LEU A 106 2.93 -9.74 2.05
C LEU A 106 3.16 -8.31 1.56
N LEU A 107 4.42 -7.91 1.49
CA LEU A 107 4.84 -6.65 0.88
C LEU A 107 4.86 -6.81 -0.64
N MET A 108 4.01 -6.06 -1.34
CA MET A 108 4.09 -5.98 -2.81
C MET A 108 5.35 -5.22 -3.21
N ILE A 109 6.20 -5.86 -4.00
CA ILE A 109 7.43 -5.26 -4.52
C ILE A 109 7.18 -4.64 -5.89
N ASN A 110 6.50 -5.37 -6.77
CA ASN A 110 6.19 -4.88 -8.10
C ASN A 110 4.99 -5.60 -8.73
N GLU A 111 4.35 -4.94 -9.69
CA GLU A 111 3.54 -5.60 -10.70
C GLU A 111 4.35 -5.71 -11.98
N ILE A 112 4.42 -6.91 -12.55
CA ILE A 112 5.12 -7.18 -13.80
C ILE A 112 4.08 -7.49 -14.88
N VAL A 113 4.16 -6.80 -16.01
CA VAL A 113 3.31 -7.07 -17.18
C VAL A 113 4.08 -7.94 -18.16
N TRP A 114 3.64 -9.18 -18.34
CA TRP A 114 4.17 -10.04 -19.38
C TRP A 114 3.48 -9.74 -20.71
N ASP A 115 4.14 -8.97 -21.58
CA ASP A 115 3.71 -8.74 -22.95
C ASP A 115 4.08 -9.93 -23.84
N ARG A 116 3.06 -10.58 -24.39
CA ARG A 116 3.17 -11.77 -25.24
C ARG A 116 3.45 -11.43 -26.71
N ARG A 117 3.55 -10.13 -27.04
CA ARG A 117 3.76 -9.50 -28.37
C ARG A 117 2.63 -9.71 -29.37
N VAL A 118 2.06 -10.92 -29.43
CA VAL A 118 1.05 -11.29 -30.43
C VAL A 118 -0.18 -11.89 -29.72
N PRO A 119 -1.40 -11.42 -30.06
CA PRO A 119 -2.63 -12.01 -29.55
C PRO A 119 -2.80 -13.46 -30.01
N SER A 120 -3.60 -14.24 -29.27
CA SER A 120 -4.04 -15.55 -29.74
C SER A 120 -5.00 -15.40 -30.93
N MET A 121 -5.03 -16.38 -31.83
CA MET A 121 -5.97 -16.39 -32.96
C MET A 121 -7.43 -16.42 -32.46
N GLY A 122 -8.33 -15.69 -33.11
CA GLY A 122 -9.76 -15.62 -32.75
C GLY A 122 -10.19 -14.29 -32.12
N GLY A 123 -9.88 -13.17 -32.79
CA GLY A 123 -10.09 -11.82 -32.28
C GLY A 123 -11.50 -11.54 -31.72
N MET A 124 -11.55 -10.71 -30.69
CA MET A 124 -12.78 -10.32 -30.01
C MET A 124 -13.41 -9.09 -30.71
N THR A 125 -14.72 -9.09 -30.94
CA THR A 125 -15.41 -7.99 -31.65
C THR A 125 -15.90 -6.86 -30.74
N ARG A 126 -15.98 -7.12 -29.43
CA ARG A 126 -16.54 -6.19 -28.42
C ARG A 126 -15.54 -5.74 -27.34
N LYS A 127 -14.27 -6.11 -27.46
CA LYS A 127 -13.18 -5.61 -26.61
C LYS A 127 -11.82 -5.79 -27.29
N PHE A 128 -10.83 -5.03 -26.83
CA PHE A 128 -9.44 -5.23 -27.25
C PHE A 128 -8.95 -6.62 -26.82
N THR A 129 -8.16 -7.26 -27.68
CA THR A 129 -7.60 -8.57 -27.38
C THR A 129 -6.49 -8.42 -26.36
N SER A 130 -6.57 -9.16 -25.25
CA SER A 130 -5.51 -9.14 -24.25
C SER A 130 -4.25 -9.83 -24.81
N VAL A 131 -3.15 -9.07 -24.85
CA VAL A 131 -1.82 -9.55 -25.23
C VAL A 131 -0.88 -9.70 -24.04
N HIS A 132 -1.38 -9.54 -22.81
CA HIS A 132 -0.56 -9.64 -21.62
C HIS A 132 -1.15 -10.56 -20.55
N ASP A 133 -0.28 -11.00 -19.64
CA ASP A 133 -0.63 -11.52 -18.32
C ASP A 133 -0.02 -10.61 -17.25
N ASN A 134 -0.62 -10.61 -16.06
CA ASN A 134 -0.12 -9.88 -14.91
C ASN A 134 0.66 -10.87 -14.03
N ILE A 135 1.78 -10.40 -13.48
CA ILE A 135 2.59 -11.18 -12.56
C ILE A 135 2.77 -10.32 -11.30
N GLY A 136 2.17 -10.76 -10.21
CA GLY A 136 2.36 -10.11 -8.92
C GLY A 136 3.66 -10.57 -8.28
N TYR A 137 4.52 -9.62 -7.87
CA TYR A 137 5.76 -9.89 -7.14
C TYR A 137 5.66 -9.39 -5.70
N PHE A 138 5.70 -10.32 -4.74
CA PHE A 138 5.53 -10.07 -3.32
C PHE A 138 6.70 -10.65 -2.50
N SER A 139 6.93 -10.10 -1.32
CA SER A 139 7.93 -10.58 -0.37
C SER A 139 7.37 -10.61 1.06
N VAL A 140 7.95 -11.45 1.91
CA VAL A 140 7.55 -11.54 3.33
C VAL A 140 7.98 -10.30 4.12
N SER A 141 9.15 -9.74 3.82
CA SER A 141 9.73 -8.60 4.54
C SER A 141 10.59 -7.73 3.62
N LYS A 142 11.05 -6.58 4.13
CA LYS A 142 11.96 -5.69 3.38
C LYS A 142 13.36 -6.28 3.16
N ASP A 143 13.72 -7.31 3.91
CA ASP A 143 15.01 -8.00 3.85
C ASP A 143 14.98 -9.21 2.90
N TYR A 144 14.18 -9.11 1.83
CA TYR A 144 14.02 -10.18 0.84
C TYR A 144 15.29 -10.38 -0.01
N TYR A 145 15.52 -11.62 -0.42
CA TYR A 145 16.63 -11.93 -1.33
C TYR A 145 16.34 -11.40 -2.74
N PHE A 146 17.27 -10.62 -3.29
CA PHE A 146 17.21 -10.15 -4.68
C PHE A 146 18.59 -9.94 -5.30
N ASP A 147 18.96 -10.79 -6.25
CA ASP A 147 20.20 -10.71 -7.03
C ASP A 147 19.94 -10.03 -8.38
N LEU A 148 20.00 -8.70 -8.35
CA LEU A 148 19.83 -7.87 -9.54
C LEU A 148 20.86 -8.17 -10.64
N ASP A 149 22.10 -8.49 -10.27
CA ASP A 149 23.19 -8.62 -11.24
C ASP A 149 23.04 -9.85 -12.12
N ARG A 150 22.40 -10.91 -11.61
CA ARG A 150 22.08 -12.12 -12.37
C ARG A 150 21.03 -11.90 -13.46
N VAL A 151 20.28 -10.80 -13.39
CA VAL A 151 19.16 -10.54 -14.29
C VAL A 151 19.30 -9.23 -15.06
N ARG A 152 20.42 -8.52 -14.96
CA ARG A 152 20.65 -7.29 -15.75
C ARG A 152 20.48 -7.55 -17.24
N ILE A 153 19.87 -6.59 -17.92
CA ILE A 153 19.70 -6.62 -19.37
C ILE A 153 20.92 -5.92 -19.99
N PRO A 154 21.74 -6.63 -20.79
CA PRO A 154 22.85 -6.02 -21.49
C PRO A 154 22.37 -4.89 -22.41
N TYR A 155 23.16 -3.83 -22.52
CA TYR A 155 22.94 -2.82 -23.55
C TYR A 155 23.29 -3.40 -24.92
N ASP A 156 22.52 -3.03 -25.94
CA ASP A 156 22.99 -3.16 -27.31
C ASP A 156 24.22 -2.28 -27.55
N THR A 157 25.01 -2.62 -28.56
CA THR A 157 26.30 -1.96 -28.84
C THR A 157 26.15 -0.45 -29.05
N GLU A 158 25.06 -0.01 -29.71
CA GLU A 158 24.81 1.39 -30.02
C GLU A 158 24.46 2.17 -28.74
N THR A 159 23.53 1.65 -27.94
CA THR A 159 23.15 2.25 -26.65
C THR A 159 24.31 2.26 -25.67
N LYS A 160 25.12 1.19 -25.60
CA LYS A 160 26.31 1.16 -24.74
C LYS A 160 27.27 2.27 -25.14
N ARG A 161 27.58 2.39 -26.44
CA ARG A 161 28.46 3.43 -26.97
C ARG A 161 27.95 4.85 -26.70
N ALA A 162 26.65 5.09 -26.86
CA ALA A 162 26.05 6.40 -26.59
C ALA A 162 26.08 6.80 -25.11
N ARG A 163 26.09 5.81 -24.20
CA ARG A 163 26.12 6.00 -22.74
C ARG A 163 27.54 6.02 -22.16
N SER A 164 28.53 5.52 -22.89
CA SER A 164 29.92 5.54 -22.49
C SER A 164 30.47 6.96 -22.42
N ARG A 165 30.72 7.45 -21.21
CA ARG A 165 31.53 8.64 -20.92
C ARG A 165 32.67 8.23 -20.00
N LYS A 166 33.83 8.89 -20.08
CA LYS A 166 34.99 8.59 -19.21
C LYS A 166 34.64 8.54 -17.73
N ILE A 167 33.73 9.41 -17.28
CA ILE A 167 33.25 9.45 -15.89
C ILE A 167 32.44 8.22 -15.44
N PHE A 168 32.01 7.37 -16.37
CA PHE A 168 31.18 6.19 -16.11
C PHE A 168 31.92 4.87 -16.38
N GLU A 169 33.19 4.93 -16.82
CA GLU A 169 34.02 3.73 -16.96
C GLU A 169 34.18 3.03 -15.61
N GLY A 170 33.96 1.70 -15.59
CA GLY A 170 33.95 0.90 -14.36
C GLY A 170 32.63 0.95 -13.57
N SER A 171 31.63 1.73 -13.99
CA SER A 171 30.32 1.68 -13.36
C SER A 171 29.58 0.39 -13.72
N LYS A 172 29.06 -0.30 -12.69
CA LYS A 172 28.45 -1.63 -12.83
C LYS A 172 27.26 -1.66 -13.80
N TRP A 173 26.47 -0.58 -13.84
CA TRP A 173 25.33 -0.44 -14.76
C TRP A 173 25.77 -0.29 -16.21
N LEU A 174 26.94 0.30 -16.48
CA LEU A 174 27.50 0.41 -17.83
C LEU A 174 28.08 -0.92 -18.31
N GLU A 175 28.71 -1.69 -17.41
CA GLU A 175 29.36 -2.95 -17.76
C GLU A 175 28.42 -4.15 -17.83
N LEU A 176 27.58 -4.34 -16.82
CA LEU A 176 26.65 -5.46 -16.73
C LEU A 176 25.29 -5.18 -17.37
N GLY A 177 25.00 -3.91 -17.67
CA GLY A 177 23.73 -3.47 -18.23
C GLY A 177 22.74 -2.92 -17.21
N TYR A 178 21.52 -2.65 -17.69
CA TYR A 178 20.49 -1.97 -16.91
C TYR A 178 19.57 -2.94 -16.18
N ASN A 179 18.82 -2.42 -15.21
CA ASN A 179 17.88 -3.23 -14.44
C ASN A 179 16.74 -3.71 -15.35
N PRO A 180 16.24 -4.95 -15.18
CA PRO A 180 15.01 -5.38 -15.84
C PRO A 180 13.88 -4.38 -15.63
N LYS A 181 13.15 -4.11 -16.71
CA LYS A 181 11.90 -3.35 -16.65
C LYS A 181 10.81 -4.21 -15.99
N ASP A 182 9.70 -3.59 -15.66
CA ASP A 182 8.47 -4.23 -15.19
C ASP A 182 7.55 -4.70 -16.34
N VAL A 183 7.84 -4.32 -17.58
CA VAL A 183 7.21 -4.88 -18.79
C VAL A 183 8.18 -5.86 -19.45
N TRP A 184 7.80 -7.14 -19.51
CA TRP A 184 8.60 -8.21 -20.10
C TRP A 184 7.99 -8.65 -21.42
N SER A 185 8.61 -8.28 -22.54
CA SER A 185 8.13 -8.64 -23.88
C SER A 185 8.75 -9.95 -24.36
N VAL A 186 8.12 -11.08 -24.04
CA VAL A 186 8.55 -12.44 -24.43
C VAL A 186 7.38 -13.15 -25.10
N SER A 187 7.57 -13.66 -26.32
CA SER A 187 6.47 -14.35 -27.03
C SER A 187 6.12 -15.68 -26.38
N ARG A 188 4.84 -16.08 -26.50
CA ARG A 188 4.42 -17.44 -26.15
C ARG A 188 5.15 -18.46 -27.04
N LEU A 189 5.33 -19.67 -26.49
CA LEU A 189 5.88 -20.80 -27.23
C LEU A 189 4.86 -21.28 -28.27
N HIS A 190 5.11 -20.98 -29.54
CA HIS A 190 4.33 -21.53 -30.64
C HIS A 190 4.65 -23.02 -30.84
N ARG A 191 3.83 -23.73 -31.62
CA ARG A 191 3.91 -25.19 -31.80
C ARG A 191 5.28 -25.70 -32.30
N GLN A 192 6.02 -24.88 -33.04
CA GLN A 192 7.33 -25.24 -33.61
C GLN A 192 8.52 -24.72 -32.79
N HIS A 193 8.26 -24.06 -31.66
CA HIS A 193 9.33 -23.52 -30.83
C HIS A 193 10.13 -24.66 -30.21
N ALA A 194 11.47 -24.59 -30.20
CA ALA A 194 12.33 -25.68 -29.72
C ALA A 194 12.11 -26.04 -28.24
N GLU A 195 11.69 -25.07 -27.42
CA GLU A 195 11.34 -25.30 -26.01
C GLU A 195 9.97 -25.98 -25.82
N ARG A 196 9.11 -26.01 -26.85
CA ARG A 196 7.72 -26.42 -26.73
C ARG A 196 7.60 -27.93 -26.50
N VAL A 197 6.89 -28.32 -25.44
CA VAL A 197 6.45 -29.70 -25.18
C VAL A 197 4.92 -29.81 -25.22
N ASP A 198 4.41 -31.04 -25.13
CA ASP A 198 2.96 -31.30 -25.16
C ASP A 198 2.29 -30.92 -23.84
N HIS A 199 1.94 -29.64 -23.71
CA HIS A 199 1.24 -29.08 -22.55
C HIS A 199 0.48 -27.82 -22.96
N PRO A 200 -0.81 -27.62 -22.69
CA PRO A 200 -1.62 -26.54 -23.30
C PRO A 200 -1.12 -25.11 -23.05
N THR A 201 -0.49 -24.84 -21.90
CA THR A 201 -0.14 -23.47 -21.48
C THR A 201 1.29 -23.30 -20.96
N GLN A 202 2.25 -24.06 -21.50
CA GLN A 202 3.65 -23.97 -21.07
C GLN A 202 4.19 -22.53 -21.11
N LYS A 203 4.71 -22.05 -19.98
CA LYS A 203 5.38 -20.75 -19.87
C LYS A 203 6.80 -20.80 -20.48
N PRO A 204 7.26 -19.75 -21.19
CA PRO A 204 8.63 -19.64 -21.67
C PRO A 204 9.64 -19.66 -20.52
N LEU A 205 10.72 -20.42 -20.69
CA LEU A 205 11.78 -20.56 -19.70
C LEU A 205 12.41 -19.22 -19.34
N GLU A 206 12.62 -18.32 -20.30
CA GLU A 206 13.23 -17.00 -20.08
C GLU A 206 12.57 -16.21 -18.96
N ILE A 207 11.24 -16.26 -18.87
CA ILE A 207 10.45 -15.52 -17.88
C ILE A 207 10.65 -16.09 -16.48
N VAL A 208 10.51 -17.41 -16.36
CA VAL A 208 10.59 -18.11 -15.08
C VAL A 208 12.03 -18.15 -14.58
N GLU A 209 13.00 -18.34 -15.48
CA GLU A 209 14.43 -18.33 -15.17
C GLU A 209 14.87 -16.97 -14.61
N ARG A 210 14.33 -15.87 -15.13
CA ARG A 210 14.56 -14.52 -14.56
C ARG A 210 14.08 -14.41 -13.12
N MET A 211 12.90 -14.93 -12.79
CA MET A 211 12.37 -14.91 -11.41
C MET A 211 13.23 -15.74 -10.46
N VAL A 212 13.62 -16.95 -10.89
CA VAL A 212 14.47 -17.86 -10.10
C VAL A 212 15.85 -17.25 -9.84
N LEU A 213 16.47 -16.66 -10.87
CA LEU A 213 17.79 -16.05 -10.73
C LEU A 213 17.79 -14.80 -9.85
N ALA A 214 16.74 -13.98 -9.96
CA ALA A 214 16.61 -12.78 -9.14
C ALA A 214 16.31 -13.13 -7.68
N SER A 215 15.38 -14.04 -7.42
CA SER A 215 14.69 -14.11 -6.11
C SER A 215 14.91 -15.41 -5.35
N CYS A 216 15.72 -16.34 -5.85
CA CYS A 216 16.15 -17.53 -5.13
C CYS A 216 17.69 -17.58 -5.01
N PRO A 217 18.25 -17.67 -3.78
CA PRO A 217 19.68 -17.77 -3.59
C PRO A 217 20.24 -19.04 -4.24
N PRO A 218 21.54 -19.07 -4.62
CA PRO A 218 22.20 -20.31 -5.04
C PRO A 218 22.03 -21.41 -3.99
N GLY A 219 21.59 -22.61 -4.42
CA GLY A 219 21.25 -23.71 -3.52
C GLY A 219 19.94 -23.54 -2.73
N GLY A 220 19.24 -22.41 -2.87
CA GLY A 220 17.93 -22.17 -2.28
C GLY A 220 16.84 -23.06 -2.89
N ARG A 221 15.67 -23.06 -2.25
CA ARG A 221 14.54 -23.91 -2.63
C ARG A 221 13.37 -23.12 -3.20
N VAL A 222 12.90 -23.54 -4.37
CA VAL A 222 11.72 -23.00 -5.05
C VAL A 222 10.53 -23.95 -4.88
N LEU A 223 9.34 -23.41 -4.60
CA LEU A 223 8.09 -24.15 -4.61
C LEU A 223 7.26 -23.72 -5.82
N ASP A 224 6.75 -24.70 -6.57
CA ASP A 224 5.76 -24.50 -7.62
C ASP A 224 4.51 -25.35 -7.33
N PRO A 225 3.43 -24.73 -6.82
CA PRO A 225 2.19 -25.46 -6.53
C PRO A 225 1.45 -25.97 -7.77
N PHE A 226 1.82 -25.53 -8.99
CA PHE A 226 1.13 -25.81 -10.25
C PHE A 226 2.14 -26.02 -11.38
N MET A 227 3.05 -26.99 -11.21
CA MET A 227 4.26 -27.04 -12.04
C MET A 227 4.03 -27.33 -13.52
N GLY A 228 2.88 -27.92 -13.90
CA GLY A 228 2.57 -28.27 -15.27
C GLY A 228 3.66 -29.13 -15.89
N SER A 229 4.18 -28.71 -17.04
CA SER A 229 5.30 -29.37 -17.70
C SER A 229 6.68 -29.07 -17.10
N GLY A 230 6.76 -28.42 -15.93
CA GLY A 230 7.99 -28.30 -15.13
C GLY A 230 8.93 -27.16 -15.50
N THR A 231 8.47 -26.07 -16.11
CA THR A 231 9.37 -24.95 -16.52
C THR A 231 10.13 -24.36 -15.32
N THR A 232 9.49 -24.21 -14.16
CA THR A 232 10.13 -23.74 -12.91
C THR A 232 11.23 -24.69 -12.45
N ALA A 233 10.96 -25.99 -12.45
CA ALA A 233 11.91 -27.03 -12.08
C ALA A 233 13.11 -27.11 -13.05
N VAL A 234 12.88 -26.91 -14.36
CA VAL A 234 13.93 -26.79 -15.38
C VAL A 234 14.84 -25.58 -15.11
N ALA A 235 14.26 -24.41 -14.79
CA ALA A 235 15.05 -23.24 -14.40
C ALA A 235 15.91 -23.52 -13.15
N CYS A 236 15.33 -24.17 -12.15
CA CYS A 236 16.07 -24.56 -10.94
C CYS A 236 17.21 -25.53 -11.25
N ALA A 237 16.95 -26.55 -12.07
CA ALA A 237 17.92 -27.56 -12.49
C ALA A 237 19.11 -26.97 -13.25
N ARG A 238 18.88 -26.02 -14.16
CA ARG A 238 19.93 -25.32 -14.92
C ARG A 238 20.87 -24.52 -14.03
N HIS A 239 20.36 -24.03 -12.90
CA HIS A 239 21.07 -23.10 -12.04
C HIS A 239 21.46 -23.68 -10.67
N GLY A 240 21.27 -24.98 -10.45
CA GLY A 240 21.63 -25.62 -9.18
C GLY A 240 20.81 -25.09 -7.99
N ARG A 241 19.51 -24.85 -8.19
CA ARG A 241 18.54 -24.60 -7.11
C ARG A 241 17.75 -25.87 -6.82
N GLN A 242 17.34 -26.04 -5.58
CA GLN A 242 16.39 -27.08 -5.18
C GLN A 242 14.98 -26.68 -5.57
N PHE A 243 14.10 -27.65 -5.81
CA PHE A 243 12.70 -27.36 -6.06
C PHE A 243 11.76 -28.45 -5.51
N THR A 244 10.57 -28.02 -5.14
CA THR A 244 9.41 -28.87 -4.86
C THR A 244 8.29 -28.44 -5.81
N GLY A 245 7.75 -29.37 -6.60
CA GLY A 245 6.71 -29.09 -7.59
C GLY A 245 5.51 -30.02 -7.44
N HIS A 246 4.31 -29.48 -7.54
CA HIS A 246 3.05 -30.21 -7.49
C HIS A 246 2.35 -30.20 -8.83
N GLU A 247 1.92 -31.37 -9.30
CA GLU A 247 1.14 -31.53 -10.51
C GLU A 247 0.19 -32.71 -10.37
N ILE A 248 -1.08 -32.52 -10.69
CA ILE A 248 -2.11 -33.55 -10.54
C ILE A 248 -2.13 -34.53 -11.72
N ASN A 249 -1.72 -34.09 -12.91
CA ASN A 249 -1.68 -34.93 -14.10
C ASN A 249 -0.34 -35.69 -14.20
N ALA A 250 -0.42 -37.02 -14.14
CA ALA A 250 0.75 -37.90 -14.19
C ALA A 250 1.54 -37.77 -15.51
N ASP A 251 0.87 -37.51 -16.64
CA ASP A 251 1.55 -37.33 -17.93
C ASP A 251 2.40 -36.05 -17.93
N TYR A 252 1.88 -34.98 -17.31
CA TYR A 252 2.63 -33.73 -17.17
C TYR A 252 3.80 -33.87 -16.18
N CYS A 253 3.65 -34.70 -15.13
CA CYS A 253 4.76 -35.09 -14.27
C CYS A 253 5.89 -35.79 -15.06
N ALA A 254 5.54 -36.76 -15.91
CA ALA A 254 6.52 -37.48 -16.72
C ALA A 254 7.25 -36.56 -17.72
N ILE A 255 6.52 -35.62 -18.34
CA ILE A 255 7.13 -34.58 -19.19
C ILE A 255 8.09 -33.72 -18.39
N ALA A 256 7.68 -33.25 -17.20
CA ALA A 256 8.53 -32.44 -16.33
C ALA A 256 9.82 -33.18 -15.94
N GLU A 257 9.71 -34.44 -15.52
CA GLU A 257 10.84 -35.31 -15.16
C GLU A 257 11.89 -35.41 -16.28
N SER A 258 11.44 -35.68 -17.52
CA SER A 258 12.34 -35.76 -18.68
C SER A 258 13.08 -34.44 -18.91
N ARG A 259 12.36 -33.31 -18.91
CA ARG A 259 12.96 -31.98 -19.12
C ARG A 259 13.97 -31.62 -18.03
N ILE A 260 13.67 -31.98 -16.78
CA ILE A 260 14.55 -31.73 -15.63
C ILE A 260 15.82 -32.57 -15.73
N ALA A 261 15.69 -33.86 -16.09
CA ALA A 261 16.83 -34.74 -16.28
C ALA A 261 17.78 -34.22 -17.37
N GLU A 262 17.24 -33.78 -18.51
CA GLU A 262 18.00 -33.16 -19.59
C GLU A 262 18.71 -31.89 -19.14
N ALA A 263 18.01 -31.00 -18.43
CA ALA A 263 18.57 -29.76 -17.91
C ALA A 263 19.71 -30.00 -16.92
N ARG A 264 19.57 -30.99 -16.02
CA ARG A 264 20.62 -31.40 -15.08
C ARG A 264 21.82 -31.98 -15.80
N ALA A 265 21.61 -32.88 -16.75
CA ALA A 265 22.69 -33.47 -17.55
C ALA A 265 23.45 -32.41 -18.36
N ALA A 266 22.75 -31.40 -18.89
CA ALA A 266 23.37 -30.25 -19.55
C ALA A 266 24.24 -29.43 -18.59
N ARG A 267 23.74 -29.11 -17.39
CA ARG A 267 24.52 -28.39 -16.35
C ARG A 267 25.78 -29.14 -15.95
N LEU A 268 25.65 -30.44 -15.62
CA LEU A 268 26.78 -31.28 -15.20
C LEU A 268 27.87 -31.38 -16.29
N ARG A 269 27.49 -31.44 -17.57
CA ARG A 269 28.45 -31.40 -18.69
C ARG A 269 29.21 -30.07 -18.77
N GLN A 270 28.57 -28.94 -18.44
CA GLN A 270 29.22 -27.63 -18.41
C GLN A 270 30.15 -27.47 -17.19
N GLU A 271 29.84 -28.13 -16.08
CA GLU A 271 30.63 -28.10 -14.84
C GLU A 271 31.86 -29.04 -14.87
N GLN A 272 31.97 -29.95 -15.85
CA GLN A 272 33.13 -30.84 -16.05
C GLN A 272 33.86 -30.59 -17.38
N PRO A 273 34.67 -29.52 -17.52
CA PRO A 273 35.49 -29.32 -18.71
C PRO A 273 36.79 -30.15 -18.61
N GLY A 274 36.78 -31.40 -19.07
CA GLY A 274 38.03 -32.17 -19.21
C GLY A 274 37.93 -33.68 -19.43
N LEU A 275 37.53 -34.12 -20.62
CA LEU A 275 37.91 -35.44 -21.17
C LEU A 275 37.62 -35.56 -22.67
N THR A 276 38.07 -34.60 -23.49
CA THR A 276 38.33 -34.82 -24.92
C THR A 276 39.23 -33.72 -25.48
N ALA A 277 40.15 -34.13 -26.37
CA ALA A 277 41.13 -33.35 -27.13
C ALA A 277 42.49 -33.07 -26.43
N GLN A 278 43.38 -34.06 -26.52
CA GLN A 278 44.82 -33.81 -26.66
C GLN A 278 45.11 -33.19 -28.04
N GLN A 279 45.78 -32.05 -28.07
CA GLN A 279 46.91 -31.69 -28.96
C GLN A 279 47.35 -30.24 -28.67
N GLY A 280 48.66 -29.97 -28.77
CA GLY A 280 49.40 -28.82 -28.23
C GLY A 280 48.83 -27.42 -28.56
N VAL A 281 49.22 -26.36 -27.87
CA VAL A 281 50.59 -25.84 -27.78
C VAL A 281 50.80 -25.08 -26.46
N ASP A 282 51.99 -25.25 -25.92
CA ASP A 282 52.60 -24.61 -24.75
C ASP A 282 52.87 -23.10 -24.97
N ARG A 283 52.64 -22.26 -23.95
CA ARG A 283 53.58 -21.24 -23.46
C ARG A 283 53.00 -20.29 -22.39
N ASP A 284 53.71 -20.29 -21.27
CA ASP A 284 54.13 -19.16 -20.43
C ASP A 284 53.12 -18.25 -19.73
N GLY A 285 53.32 -18.05 -18.41
CA GLY A 285 52.83 -16.82 -17.75
C GLY A 285 52.51 -16.80 -16.26
N TYR A 286 53.30 -17.45 -15.41
CA TYR A 286 53.72 -16.99 -14.06
C TYR A 286 52.81 -16.22 -13.06
N ARG A 287 52.71 -16.82 -11.86
CA ARG A 287 52.70 -16.26 -10.47
C ARG A 287 51.47 -15.47 -9.96
N ARG A 288 50.78 -16.00 -8.92
CA ARG A 288 50.94 -15.73 -7.45
C ARG A 288 50.69 -14.25 -7.10
N ALA A 289 49.83 -13.86 -6.15
CA ALA A 289 49.78 -14.32 -4.76
C ALA A 289 48.58 -13.72 -4.00
N SER A 290 48.05 -14.48 -3.02
CA SER A 290 47.68 -14.12 -1.62
C SER A 290 46.68 -12.95 -1.35
N ARG A 291 45.83 -12.93 -0.32
CA ARG A 291 45.91 -13.41 1.07
C ARG A 291 44.52 -13.66 1.67
N ARG A 292 44.47 -14.65 2.57
CA ARG A 292 43.49 -14.81 3.65
C ARG A 292 43.72 -13.75 4.75
N ILE A 293 42.64 -13.24 5.33
CA ILE A 293 42.63 -12.72 6.70
C ILE A 293 41.40 -13.32 7.39
N ALA A 294 41.65 -14.04 8.48
CA ALA A 294 40.65 -14.45 9.46
C ALA A 294 40.84 -13.58 10.70
N PHE A 295 39.77 -13.15 11.35
CA PHE A 295 39.79 -12.76 12.75
C PHE A 295 38.47 -13.11 13.43
N SER A 296 38.61 -13.52 14.68
CA SER A 296 37.71 -14.28 15.54
C SER A 296 36.80 -13.44 16.45
N SER A 297 35.70 -14.07 16.87
CA SER A 297 34.73 -13.82 17.94
C SER A 297 35.18 -13.08 19.22
N LEU A 298 34.22 -12.35 19.85
CA LEU A 298 33.78 -12.56 21.25
C LEU A 298 32.47 -11.81 21.64
N ILE A 299 31.43 -12.57 22.07
CA ILE A 299 30.54 -12.50 23.29
C ILE A 299 30.26 -11.10 23.95
N ALA A 300 29.09 -10.66 24.46
CA ALA A 300 27.97 -11.30 25.17
C ALA A 300 26.68 -10.42 25.24
N SER A 301 25.58 -11.14 25.51
CA SER A 301 24.29 -10.86 26.17
C SER A 301 23.98 -9.54 26.89
N MET A 302 22.73 -9.07 26.71
CA MET A 302 21.92 -8.48 27.78
C MET A 302 20.44 -8.92 27.68
N ASN A 303 19.89 -9.21 28.86
CA ASN A 303 18.59 -9.82 29.16
C ASN A 303 17.62 -8.71 29.60
N ILE A 304 16.40 -8.63 29.05
CA ILE A 304 15.33 -7.79 29.61
C ILE A 304 14.02 -8.61 29.61
N LYS A 305 13.45 -8.80 30.80
CA LYS A 305 12.14 -9.43 31.04
C LYS A 305 10.99 -8.42 30.82
N PRO A 306 9.77 -8.88 30.49
CA PRO A 306 8.61 -8.02 30.33
C PRO A 306 7.95 -7.69 31.68
N SER A 307 7.47 -6.46 31.82
CA SER A 307 6.58 -6.04 32.92
C SER A 307 5.16 -5.85 32.39
N THR A 308 4.19 -6.51 33.04
CA THR A 308 2.74 -6.36 32.88
C THR A 308 2.25 -4.97 33.31
N PRO A 309 1.28 -4.34 32.62
CA PRO A 309 0.56 -3.20 33.17
C PRO A 309 -0.69 -3.67 33.92
N THR A 310 -0.83 -3.16 35.14
CA THR A 310 -2.01 -3.20 35.99
C THR A 310 -3.15 -2.36 35.41
N HIS A 311 -4.37 -2.89 35.40
CA HIS A 311 -5.60 -2.14 35.14
C HIS A 311 -5.82 -1.07 36.21
N THR A 312 -5.76 0.20 35.82
CA THR A 312 -6.30 1.30 36.61
C THR A 312 -7.58 1.79 35.92
N THR A 313 -8.68 1.74 36.67
CA THR A 313 -10.01 2.20 36.30
C THR A 313 -9.97 3.68 35.90
N SER A 314 -10.09 3.96 34.60
CA SER A 314 -10.14 5.31 34.07
C SER A 314 -11.47 5.99 34.43
N ARG A 315 -11.37 7.07 35.22
CA ARG A 315 -12.39 8.11 35.37
C ARG A 315 -12.80 8.54 33.96
N ILE A 316 -14.09 8.47 33.62
CA ILE A 316 -14.63 8.93 32.33
C ILE A 316 -14.23 10.40 32.14
N LEU A 317 -13.20 10.68 31.33
CA LEU A 317 -12.83 12.04 30.95
C LEU A 317 -13.93 12.58 30.01
N MET A 318 -14.59 13.66 30.41
CA MET A 318 -15.60 14.34 29.60
C MET A 318 -14.92 15.14 28.46
N SER A 319 -15.46 15.07 27.24
CA SER A 319 -15.00 15.82 26.06
C SER A 319 -15.24 17.34 26.23
N ARG A 320 -14.22 18.16 25.92
CA ARG A 320 -14.36 19.63 25.88
C ARG A 320 -15.35 20.08 24.81
N ILE A 321 -15.30 19.48 23.62
CA ILE A 321 -16.21 19.79 22.50
C ILE A 321 -17.65 19.59 22.93
N LYS A 322 -17.95 18.42 23.52
CA LYS A 322 -19.30 18.11 24.00
C LYS A 322 -19.79 19.12 25.03
N ASN A 323 -18.94 19.45 26.01
CA ASN A 323 -19.30 20.41 27.06
C ASN A 323 -19.57 21.81 26.49
N THR A 324 -18.70 22.28 25.58
CA THR A 324 -18.85 23.59 24.93
C THR A 324 -20.13 23.66 24.11
N LEU A 325 -20.37 22.70 23.21
CA LEU A 325 -21.56 22.72 22.35
C LEU A 325 -22.86 22.53 23.14
N ALA A 326 -22.85 21.72 24.21
CA ALA A 326 -24.01 21.57 25.10
C ALA A 326 -24.30 22.87 25.87
N ALA A 327 -23.27 23.57 26.36
CA ALA A 327 -23.44 24.84 27.06
C ALA A 327 -24.01 25.92 26.12
N LEU A 328 -23.55 25.98 24.87
CA LEU A 328 -24.09 26.89 23.87
C LEU A 328 -25.56 26.58 23.56
N ALA A 329 -25.90 25.31 23.34
CA ALA A 329 -27.27 24.88 23.12
C ALA A 329 -28.20 25.27 24.29
N ALA A 330 -27.75 25.06 25.54
CA ALA A 330 -28.49 25.46 26.74
C ALA A 330 -28.70 26.98 26.86
N GLN A 331 -27.81 27.78 26.25
CA GLN A 331 -27.90 29.24 26.18
C GLN A 331 -28.66 29.74 24.93
N GLY A 332 -29.13 28.83 24.06
CA GLY A 332 -29.70 29.18 22.76
C GLY A 332 -28.70 29.80 21.78
N ARG A 333 -27.40 29.61 22.01
CA ARG A 333 -26.30 30.13 21.18
C ARG A 333 -25.83 29.09 20.18
N LYS A 334 -25.31 29.58 19.06
CA LYS A 334 -24.77 28.76 17.95
C LYS A 334 -23.25 28.69 18.03
N GLY A 335 -22.68 27.53 17.77
CA GLY A 335 -21.22 27.36 17.77
C GLY A 335 -20.55 28.10 16.62
N LEU A 336 -19.37 28.66 16.88
CA LEU A 336 -18.49 29.27 15.87
C LEU A 336 -17.16 28.54 15.83
N ILE A 337 -16.87 27.94 14.67
CA ILE A 337 -15.71 27.07 14.45
C ILE A 337 -14.83 27.65 13.35
N PRO A 338 -13.85 28.52 13.67
CA PRO A 338 -12.87 28.98 12.69
C PRO A 338 -11.82 27.90 12.37
N PHE A 339 -11.44 27.85 11.10
CA PHE A 339 -10.31 27.07 10.59
C PHE A 339 -9.15 27.98 10.18
N ILE A 340 -7.94 27.60 10.58
CA ILE A 340 -6.67 28.15 10.06
C ILE A 340 -5.69 27.01 9.79
N THR A 341 -4.75 27.21 8.86
CA THR A 341 -3.67 26.26 8.59
C THR A 341 -2.51 26.50 9.55
N ALA A 342 -2.02 25.44 10.21
CA ALA A 342 -0.86 25.54 11.06
C ALA A 342 0.37 25.99 10.25
N GLY A 343 1.02 27.05 10.72
CA GLY A 343 2.18 27.68 10.10
C GLY A 343 1.92 28.48 8.82
N ASP A 344 0.68 28.83 8.54
CA ASP A 344 0.31 29.80 7.50
C ASP A 344 0.01 31.18 8.10
N PRO A 345 0.59 32.29 7.59
CA PRO A 345 1.67 32.35 6.59
C PRO A 345 3.05 32.07 7.17
N ASN A 346 3.15 31.94 8.50
CA ASN A 346 4.41 31.73 9.20
C ASN A 346 4.27 30.81 10.44
N PRO A 347 5.10 29.75 10.60
CA PRO A 347 5.11 28.84 11.76
C PRO A 347 5.16 29.51 13.13
N GLU A 348 5.89 30.63 13.27
CA GLU A 348 6.05 31.27 14.59
C GLU A 348 4.74 31.89 15.14
N GLN A 349 3.75 32.17 14.28
CA GLN A 349 2.53 32.88 14.67
C GLN A 349 1.32 31.97 14.88
N THR A 350 1.43 30.66 14.62
CA THR A 350 0.29 29.72 14.72
C THR A 350 -0.42 29.81 16.08
N VAL A 351 0.34 29.75 17.18
CA VAL A 351 -0.21 29.78 18.55
C VAL A 351 -0.83 31.16 18.85
N GLU A 352 -0.21 32.24 18.38
CA GLU A 352 -0.76 33.60 18.50
C GLU A 352 -2.12 33.71 17.81
N PHE A 353 -2.24 33.14 16.60
CA PHE A 353 -3.48 33.11 15.84
C PHE A 353 -4.56 32.26 16.53
N MET A 354 -4.20 31.11 17.10
CA MET A 354 -5.16 30.32 17.89
C MET A 354 -5.73 31.14 19.05
N HIS A 355 -4.89 31.86 19.80
CA HIS A 355 -5.39 32.76 20.86
C HIS A 355 -6.18 33.95 20.31
N ALA A 356 -5.86 34.47 19.14
CA ALA A 356 -6.64 35.51 18.48
C ALA A 356 -8.05 35.05 18.13
N LEU A 357 -8.19 33.83 17.60
CA LEU A 357 -9.49 33.21 17.33
C LEU A 357 -10.28 33.03 18.63
N ALA A 358 -9.66 32.49 19.68
CA ALA A 358 -10.30 32.31 20.99
C ALA A 358 -10.79 33.65 21.57
N ARG A 359 -9.95 34.70 21.56
CA ARG A 359 -10.32 36.05 22.00
C ARG A 359 -11.45 36.67 21.16
N GLY A 360 -11.49 36.35 19.87
CA GLY A 360 -12.58 36.76 18.97
C GLY A 360 -13.91 36.09 19.28
N GLY A 361 -13.92 35.01 20.08
CA GLY A 361 -15.13 34.26 20.44
C GLY A 361 -15.32 32.97 19.67
N ALA A 362 -14.24 32.36 19.18
CA ALA A 362 -14.27 30.98 18.69
C ALA A 362 -14.69 30.02 19.81
N ASP A 363 -15.63 29.12 19.52
CA ASP A 363 -16.08 28.10 20.47
C ASP A 363 -15.31 26.78 20.31
N VAL A 364 -14.82 26.50 19.10
CA VAL A 364 -13.92 25.39 18.76
C VAL A 364 -12.94 25.91 17.71
N ILE A 365 -11.67 25.54 17.77
CA ILE A 365 -10.69 25.90 16.73
C ILE A 365 -10.38 24.66 15.89
N GLU A 366 -10.56 24.75 14.59
CA GLU A 366 -10.04 23.77 13.64
C GLU A 366 -8.64 24.21 13.18
N LEU A 367 -7.64 23.36 13.42
CA LEU A 367 -6.25 23.59 13.05
C LEU A 367 -5.86 22.62 11.94
N GLY A 368 -5.64 23.18 10.74
CA GLY A 368 -5.25 22.43 9.56
C GLY A 368 -3.82 21.89 9.66
N VAL A 369 -3.65 20.59 9.46
CA VAL A 369 -2.35 19.93 9.30
C VAL A 369 -1.98 19.97 7.81
N PRO A 370 -0.94 20.72 7.41
CA PRO A 370 -0.56 20.84 6.00
C PRO A 370 -0.21 19.49 5.38
N PHE A 371 -0.70 19.25 4.17
CA PHE A 371 -0.48 18.01 3.43
C PHE A 371 -0.16 18.27 1.95
N SER A 372 0.67 17.42 1.35
CA SER A 372 1.17 17.59 -0.03
C SER A 372 0.10 17.40 -1.10
N ASP A 373 -0.93 16.59 -0.80
CA ASP A 373 -1.96 16.21 -1.76
C ASP A 373 -3.37 16.55 -1.24
N PRO A 374 -3.69 17.84 -1.00
CA PRO A 374 -4.95 18.24 -0.37
C PRO A 374 -6.14 18.23 -1.34
N ILE A 375 -6.55 17.03 -1.76
CA ILE A 375 -7.55 16.80 -2.82
C ILE A 375 -8.96 17.31 -2.50
N ALA A 376 -9.32 17.42 -1.23
CA ALA A 376 -10.66 17.85 -0.79
C ALA A 376 -10.76 19.39 -0.65
N ASP A 377 -9.63 20.08 -0.67
CA ASP A 377 -9.54 21.49 -0.36
C ASP A 377 -9.59 22.37 -1.61
N GLY A 378 -10.25 23.53 -1.48
CA GLY A 378 -10.25 24.54 -2.54
C GLY A 378 -8.90 25.28 -2.64
N PRO A 379 -8.65 26.00 -3.75
CA PRO A 379 -7.34 26.57 -4.07
C PRO A 379 -6.78 27.53 -3.01
N VAL A 380 -7.64 28.16 -2.20
CA VAL A 380 -7.22 29.01 -1.07
C VAL A 380 -6.51 28.20 0.01
N ILE A 381 -7.11 27.08 0.43
CA ILE A 381 -6.54 26.22 1.47
C ILE A 381 -5.34 25.46 0.90
N GLN A 382 -5.38 25.02 -0.36
CA GLN A 382 -4.22 24.41 -1.02
C GLN A 382 -2.97 25.31 -0.96
N ARG A 383 -3.09 26.60 -1.30
CA ARG A 383 -1.98 27.56 -1.19
C ARG A 383 -1.49 27.76 0.25
N SER A 384 -2.40 27.73 1.23
CA SER A 384 -1.98 27.82 2.65
C SER A 384 -1.13 26.62 3.07
N PHE A 385 -1.46 25.42 2.57
CA PHE A 385 -0.67 24.23 2.84
C PHE A 385 0.68 24.29 2.16
N GLU A 386 0.75 24.75 0.90
CA GLU A 386 2.00 24.97 0.19
C GLU A 386 2.94 25.92 0.95
N ARG A 387 2.43 27.06 1.44
CA ARG A 387 3.22 28.02 2.23
C ARG A 387 3.73 27.43 3.53
N ALA A 388 2.88 26.69 4.26
CA ALA A 388 3.26 26.05 5.51
C ALA A 388 4.31 24.92 5.28
N LEU A 389 4.10 24.06 4.27
CA LEU A 389 5.03 22.98 3.90
C LEU A 389 6.37 23.51 3.43
N ALA A 390 6.39 24.62 2.68
CA ALA A 390 7.63 25.28 2.26
C ALA A 390 8.50 25.76 3.45
N ARG A 391 7.89 25.93 4.63
CA ARG A 391 8.57 26.28 5.88
C ARG A 391 8.80 25.07 6.80
N GLY A 392 8.60 23.86 6.31
CA GLY A 392 8.90 22.62 7.03
C GLY A 392 7.91 22.28 8.14
N VAL A 393 6.67 22.79 8.08
CA VAL A 393 5.61 22.38 9.02
C VAL A 393 5.31 20.90 8.86
N THR A 394 5.21 20.18 9.97
CA THR A 394 4.94 18.73 10.00
C THR A 394 3.85 18.43 11.03
N LEU A 395 3.21 17.26 10.95
CA LEU A 395 2.26 16.81 11.98
C LEU A 395 2.83 16.92 13.41
N LYS A 396 4.12 16.64 13.60
CA LYS A 396 4.78 16.78 14.91
C LYS A 396 4.87 18.23 15.39
N SER A 397 5.16 19.17 14.50
CA SER A 397 5.18 20.59 14.88
C SER A 397 3.78 21.10 15.19
N VAL A 398 2.76 20.66 14.45
CA VAL A 398 1.36 21.01 14.75
C VAL A 398 0.94 20.50 16.14
N LEU A 399 1.30 19.27 16.49
CA LEU A 399 1.06 18.75 17.85
C LEU A 399 1.79 19.57 18.92
N ALA A 400 3.00 20.04 18.63
CA ALA A 400 3.72 20.93 19.53
C ALA A 400 3.05 22.32 19.64
N ASP A 401 2.47 22.85 18.57
CA ASP A 401 1.69 24.10 18.58
C ASP A 401 0.47 23.98 19.49
N VAL A 402 -0.26 22.86 19.41
CA VAL A 402 -1.40 22.60 20.31
C VAL A 402 -0.94 22.50 21.76
N ALA A 403 0.15 21.80 22.03
CA ALA A 403 0.70 21.70 23.39
C ALA A 403 1.06 23.08 23.96
N ARG A 404 1.69 23.95 23.15
CA ARG A 404 2.02 25.33 23.54
C ARG A 404 0.77 26.18 23.77
N PHE A 405 -0.24 26.07 22.91
CA PHE A 405 -1.53 26.75 23.12
C PHE A 405 -2.17 26.35 24.45
N ARG A 406 -2.10 25.05 24.80
CA ARG A 406 -2.64 24.49 26.04
C ARG A 406 -1.93 24.94 27.31
N GLU A 407 -0.74 25.53 27.22
CA GLU A 407 -0.05 26.12 28.37
C GLU A 407 -0.83 27.32 28.96
N THR A 408 -1.61 28.02 28.13
CA THR A 408 -2.35 29.23 28.55
C THR A 408 -3.84 29.22 28.20
N ASP A 409 -4.31 28.28 27.38
CA ASP A 409 -5.75 28.05 27.12
C ASP A 409 -6.12 26.57 27.28
N ASP A 410 -6.73 26.23 28.41
CA ASP A 410 -7.20 24.89 28.75
C ASP A 410 -8.70 24.67 28.42
N LYS A 411 -9.38 25.68 27.86
CA LYS A 411 -10.84 25.70 27.68
C LYS A 411 -11.26 25.49 26.24
N THR A 412 -10.65 26.24 25.32
CA THR A 412 -11.07 26.28 23.91
C THR A 412 -10.73 24.95 23.24
N PRO A 413 -11.72 24.13 22.83
CA PRO A 413 -11.48 22.85 22.17
C PRO A 413 -10.70 23.02 20.87
N VAL A 414 -9.76 22.12 20.59
CA VAL A 414 -8.95 22.11 19.37
C VAL A 414 -9.20 20.82 18.58
N VAL A 415 -9.59 20.98 17.32
CA VAL A 415 -9.80 19.90 16.35
C VAL A 415 -8.68 19.95 15.32
N LEU A 416 -7.96 18.85 15.12
CA LEU A 416 -7.03 18.76 13.98
C LEU A 416 -7.81 18.36 12.73
N MET A 417 -7.66 19.13 11.66
CA MET A 417 -8.19 18.79 10.34
C MET A 417 -7.02 18.43 9.41
N GLY A 418 -7.08 17.27 8.77
CA GLY A 418 -6.00 16.81 7.90
C GLY A 418 -6.34 15.56 7.12
N TYR A 419 -5.30 14.91 6.59
CA TYR A 419 -5.40 13.73 5.73
C TYR A 419 -4.83 12.49 6.40
N ALA A 420 -5.24 11.32 5.94
CA ALA A 420 -4.93 10.01 6.51
C ALA A 420 -3.42 9.73 6.51
N ASN A 421 -2.75 9.97 5.39
CA ASN A 421 -1.38 9.50 5.18
C ASN A 421 -0.38 9.96 6.27
N PRO A 422 -0.31 11.26 6.68
CA PRO A 422 0.55 11.66 7.80
C PRO A 422 0.27 10.92 9.12
N ILE A 423 -1.01 10.63 9.41
CA ILE A 423 -1.44 9.91 10.60
C ILE A 423 -1.04 8.43 10.49
N GLU A 424 -1.30 7.78 9.36
CA GLU A 424 -0.94 6.38 9.12
C GLU A 424 0.57 6.16 9.15
N ARG A 425 1.34 7.11 8.61
CA ARG A 425 2.81 7.06 8.67
C ARG A 425 3.34 7.13 10.11
N MET A 426 2.62 7.78 11.03
CA MET A 426 2.90 7.78 12.46
C MET A 426 2.35 6.52 13.16
N GLY A 427 1.29 5.93 12.60
CA GLY A 427 0.49 4.84 13.18
C GLY A 427 -0.63 5.40 14.06
N ALA A 428 -1.86 4.92 13.88
CA ALA A 428 -3.07 5.44 14.52
C ALA A 428 -2.95 5.49 16.06
N ASP A 429 -2.44 4.44 16.70
CA ASP A 429 -2.26 4.40 18.16
C ASP A 429 -1.23 5.41 18.67
N ASN A 430 -0.14 5.59 17.94
CA ASN A 430 0.90 6.55 18.30
C ASN A 430 0.39 7.98 18.12
N PHE A 431 -0.34 8.22 17.03
CA PHE A 431 -1.01 9.48 16.80
C PHE A 431 -2.03 9.78 17.90
N ALA A 432 -2.89 8.82 18.27
CA ALA A 432 -3.88 8.98 19.33
C ALA A 432 -3.24 9.40 20.66
N LYS A 433 -2.14 8.72 21.04
CA LYS A 433 -1.36 9.05 22.25
C LYS A 433 -0.75 10.43 22.18
N ALA A 434 -0.10 10.77 21.07
CA ALA A 434 0.58 12.05 20.89
C ALA A 434 -0.43 13.21 20.83
N ALA A 435 -1.54 13.05 20.14
CA ALA A 435 -2.65 14.00 20.07
C ALA A 435 -3.26 14.24 21.46
N LYS A 436 -3.52 13.16 22.21
CA LYS A 436 -4.04 13.28 23.58
C LYS A 436 -3.07 14.02 24.49
N GLN A 437 -1.78 13.69 24.41
CA GLN A 437 -0.73 14.32 25.20
C GLN A 437 -0.58 15.81 24.87
N ALA A 438 -0.71 16.19 23.59
CA ALA A 438 -0.69 17.59 23.16
C ALA A 438 -1.94 18.37 23.62
N GLY A 439 -3.03 17.69 23.96
CA GLY A 439 -4.29 18.31 24.35
C GLY A 439 -5.26 18.57 23.19
N VAL A 440 -5.14 17.80 22.10
CA VAL A 440 -6.13 17.74 21.01
C VAL A 440 -7.43 17.13 21.53
N ASP A 441 -8.57 17.71 21.15
CA ASP A 441 -9.90 17.28 21.60
C ASP A 441 -10.65 16.51 20.52
N GLY A 442 -10.40 16.80 19.24
CA GLY A 442 -11.02 16.09 18.12
C GLY A 442 -10.13 16.01 16.88
N VAL A 443 -10.49 15.12 15.95
CA VAL A 443 -9.81 14.96 14.68
C VAL A 443 -10.84 14.78 13.56
N LEU A 444 -10.63 15.52 12.47
CA LEU A 444 -11.34 15.41 11.19
C LEU A 444 -10.34 14.95 10.13
N VAL A 445 -10.41 13.68 9.73
CA VAL A 445 -9.60 13.12 8.64
C VAL A 445 -10.42 13.15 7.36
N VAL A 446 -10.11 14.06 6.45
CA VAL A 446 -11.00 14.42 5.34
C VAL A 446 -11.20 13.31 4.31
N ASP A 447 -10.21 12.43 4.18
CA ASP A 447 -10.14 11.30 3.25
C ASP A 447 -10.44 9.95 3.93
N TYR A 448 -10.95 9.95 5.17
CA TYR A 448 -11.48 8.74 5.82
C TYR A 448 -13.00 8.63 5.65
N PRO A 449 -13.49 7.76 4.75
CA PRO A 449 -14.90 7.45 4.68
C PRO A 449 -15.32 6.61 5.91
N PRO A 450 -16.58 6.69 6.37
CA PRO A 450 -17.03 5.93 7.53
C PRO A 450 -16.83 4.41 7.38
N GLU A 451 -16.85 3.90 6.15
CA GLU A 451 -16.62 2.50 5.80
C GLU A 451 -15.19 2.01 6.13
N GLU A 452 -14.21 2.90 6.23
CA GLU A 452 -12.80 2.58 6.49
C GLU A 452 -12.32 3.07 7.88
N ALA A 453 -13.19 3.72 8.64
CA ALA A 453 -12.81 4.48 9.83
C ALA A 453 -13.18 3.82 11.17
N GLU A 454 -13.68 2.58 11.18
CA GLU A 454 -14.08 1.89 12.43
C GLU A 454 -12.90 1.73 13.41
N ASP A 455 -11.78 1.18 12.93
CA ASP A 455 -10.57 0.97 13.74
C ASP A 455 -9.96 2.30 14.20
N PHE A 456 -9.91 3.29 13.30
CA PHE A 456 -9.42 4.63 13.63
C PHE A 456 -10.31 5.30 14.70
N GLY A 457 -11.63 5.26 14.52
CA GLY A 457 -12.59 5.81 15.48
C GLY A 457 -12.53 5.09 16.83
N ALA A 458 -12.27 3.78 16.85
CA ALA A 458 -12.03 3.03 18.08
C ALA A 458 -10.76 3.51 18.80
N ALA A 459 -9.65 3.72 18.08
CA ALA A 459 -8.40 4.23 18.64
C ALA A 459 -8.55 5.65 19.21
N MET A 460 -9.22 6.55 18.48
CA MET A 460 -9.49 7.92 18.96
C MET A 460 -10.36 7.93 20.21
N ARG A 461 -11.44 7.13 20.21
CA ARG A 461 -12.33 6.97 21.36
C ARG A 461 -11.59 6.41 22.59
N ALA A 462 -10.70 5.44 22.40
CA ALA A 462 -9.87 4.91 23.48
C ALA A 462 -8.93 5.97 24.09
N ALA A 463 -8.46 6.93 23.28
CA ALA A 463 -7.68 8.08 23.73
C ALA A 463 -8.55 9.24 24.28
N GLY A 464 -9.88 9.15 24.18
CA GLY A 464 -10.81 10.22 24.54
C GLY A 464 -10.63 11.45 23.66
N ILE A 465 -10.55 11.22 22.34
CA ILE A 465 -10.52 12.20 21.25
C ILE A 465 -11.78 11.99 20.41
N ASP A 466 -12.51 13.07 20.12
CA ASP A 466 -13.72 13.00 19.29
C ASP A 466 -13.36 12.82 17.80
N SER A 467 -14.04 11.91 17.12
CA SER A 467 -13.91 11.69 15.68
C SER A 467 -14.99 12.46 14.94
N ILE A 468 -14.59 13.54 14.26
CA ILE A 468 -15.47 14.40 13.47
C ILE A 468 -15.56 13.82 12.05
N PHE A 469 -16.77 13.73 11.49
CA PHE A 469 -17.00 13.17 10.15
C PHE A 469 -17.72 14.13 9.23
N LEU A 470 -17.40 14.03 7.94
CA LEU A 470 -18.02 14.79 6.88
C LEU A 470 -19.33 14.13 6.41
N LEU A 471 -20.34 14.95 6.19
CA LEU A 471 -21.57 14.63 5.47
C LEU A 471 -21.77 15.64 4.34
N ALA A 472 -22.33 15.19 3.22
CA ALA A 472 -22.57 16.02 2.04
C ALA A 472 -24.05 15.96 1.63
N PRO A 473 -24.51 16.84 0.71
CA PRO A 473 -25.90 16.80 0.23
C PRO A 473 -26.25 15.47 -0.46
N THR A 474 -25.24 14.76 -0.97
CA THR A 474 -25.35 13.45 -1.63
C THR A 474 -25.23 12.27 -0.66
N SER A 475 -24.99 12.50 0.64
CA SER A 475 -24.94 11.43 1.63
C SER A 475 -26.30 10.74 1.75
N THR A 476 -26.31 9.44 1.48
CA THR A 476 -27.46 8.55 1.66
C THR A 476 -27.75 8.35 3.14
N ASP A 477 -28.98 7.98 3.48
CA ASP A 477 -29.35 7.70 4.88
C ASP A 477 -28.51 6.56 5.48
N GLU A 478 -28.13 5.56 4.66
CA GLU A 478 -27.21 4.50 5.05
C GLU A 478 -25.83 5.05 5.46
N ARG A 479 -25.25 5.95 4.65
CA ARG A 479 -23.96 6.58 4.98
C ARG A 479 -24.08 7.49 6.20
N ILE A 480 -25.17 8.22 6.35
CA ILE A 480 -25.43 9.05 7.54
C ILE A 480 -25.52 8.16 8.79
N ALA A 481 -26.20 7.02 8.71
CA ALA A 481 -26.28 6.06 9.80
C ALA A 481 -24.92 5.41 10.12
N ALA A 482 -24.10 5.11 9.11
CA ALA A 482 -22.73 4.63 9.30
C ALA A 482 -21.87 5.66 10.05
N VAL A 483 -21.94 6.93 9.66
CA VAL A 483 -21.31 8.04 10.40
C VAL A 483 -21.79 8.08 11.86
N GLY A 484 -23.10 7.95 12.10
CA GLY A 484 -23.67 7.97 13.45
C GLY A 484 -23.17 6.89 14.41
N LYS A 485 -22.61 5.78 13.90
CA LYS A 485 -22.00 4.72 14.73
C LYS A 485 -20.61 5.09 15.24
N ILE A 486 -19.88 5.93 14.51
CA ILE A 486 -18.45 6.19 14.73
C ILE A 486 -18.21 7.61 15.24
N ALA A 487 -18.94 8.58 14.70
CA ALA A 487 -18.76 10.00 14.99
C ALA A 487 -18.99 10.35 16.46
N SER A 488 -18.27 11.37 16.90
CA SER A 488 -18.39 11.97 18.24
C SER A 488 -18.04 13.46 18.15
N GLY A 489 -18.28 14.24 19.21
CA GLY A 489 -18.18 15.70 19.16
C GLY A 489 -19.32 16.33 18.35
N TYR A 490 -19.13 16.51 17.05
CA TYR A 490 -20.11 17.02 16.09
C TYR A 490 -19.93 16.34 14.73
N VAL A 491 -20.91 16.49 13.84
CA VAL A 491 -20.75 16.14 12.43
C VAL A 491 -20.62 17.40 11.58
N TYR A 492 -19.77 17.33 10.58
CA TYR A 492 -19.47 18.43 9.67
C TYR A 492 -20.26 18.23 8.38
N TYR A 493 -21.23 19.10 8.12
CA TYR A 493 -21.99 19.11 6.87
C TYR A 493 -21.41 20.11 5.86
N VAL A 494 -20.93 19.61 4.72
CA VAL A 494 -20.39 20.44 3.63
C VAL A 494 -21.51 20.90 2.70
N SER A 495 -21.62 22.21 2.46
CA SER A 495 -22.75 22.82 1.74
C SER A 495 -22.64 22.80 0.19
N LEU A 496 -21.65 22.12 -0.40
CA LEU A 496 -21.40 22.13 -1.85
C LEU A 496 -21.48 20.75 -2.50
N LYS A 497 -22.12 20.69 -3.67
CA LYS A 497 -21.93 19.62 -4.65
C LYS A 497 -20.64 19.88 -5.45
N GLY A 498 -19.47 19.72 -4.82
CA GLY A 498 -18.16 19.73 -5.49
C GLY A 498 -17.42 21.08 -5.59
N VAL A 499 -16.17 21.01 -6.10
CA VAL A 499 -15.17 22.10 -6.14
C VAL A 499 -15.36 23.11 -7.29
N THR A 500 -16.47 23.06 -8.01
CA THR A 500 -16.69 23.87 -9.21
C THR A 500 -17.59 25.08 -8.92
N GLY A 501 -16.97 26.22 -8.63
CA GLY A 501 -17.28 27.52 -9.26
C GLY A 501 -18.68 28.15 -9.19
N ALA A 502 -19.67 27.65 -8.45
CA ALA A 502 -20.98 28.32 -8.31
C ALA A 502 -21.15 28.93 -6.90
N ALA A 503 -21.09 30.25 -6.85
CA ALA A 503 -20.90 31.07 -5.67
C ALA A 503 -22.18 31.42 -4.86
N ASN A 504 -23.17 30.53 -4.75
CA ASN A 504 -24.35 30.80 -3.92
C ASN A 504 -24.60 29.69 -2.91
N LEU A 505 -24.52 30.05 -1.63
CA LEU A 505 -24.92 29.21 -0.51
C LEU A 505 -26.44 28.96 -0.57
N ASP A 506 -26.86 27.71 -0.74
CA ASP A 506 -28.27 27.34 -0.72
C ASP A 506 -28.70 26.89 0.68
N VAL A 507 -29.06 27.87 1.52
CA VAL A 507 -29.55 27.63 2.89
C VAL A 507 -30.79 26.73 2.90
N SER A 508 -31.63 26.78 1.87
CA SER A 508 -32.84 25.96 1.79
C SER A 508 -32.51 24.47 1.59
N SER A 509 -31.52 24.16 0.76
CA SER A 509 -31.03 22.79 0.59
C SER A 509 -30.41 22.27 1.88
N ILE A 510 -29.63 23.09 2.60
CA ILE A 510 -29.10 22.73 3.92
C ILE A 510 -30.25 22.39 4.87
N ALA A 511 -31.22 23.31 5.03
CA ALA A 511 -32.36 23.16 5.92
C ALA A 511 -33.14 21.86 5.67
N SER A 512 -33.28 21.46 4.40
CA SER A 512 -34.01 20.24 4.01
C SER A 512 -33.32 18.95 4.47
N LYS A 513 -31.99 18.94 4.60
CA LYS A 513 -31.21 17.73 4.90
C LYS A 513 -30.94 17.55 6.40
N ILE A 514 -30.89 18.65 7.17
CA ILE A 514 -30.64 18.63 8.62
C ILE A 514 -31.57 17.65 9.39
N PRO A 515 -32.89 17.57 9.14
CA PRO A 515 -33.75 16.63 9.84
C PRO A 515 -33.36 15.16 9.63
N SER A 516 -33.00 14.76 8.39
CA SER A 516 -32.53 13.41 8.05
C SER A 516 -31.17 13.12 8.71
N ILE A 517 -30.28 14.11 8.80
CA ILE A 517 -29.02 13.94 9.54
C ILE A 517 -29.30 13.70 11.03
N LYS A 518 -30.14 14.54 11.64
CA LYS A 518 -30.46 14.46 13.07
C LYS A 518 -31.24 13.20 13.47
N SER A 519 -32.00 12.58 12.55
CA SER A 519 -32.69 11.31 12.83
C SER A 519 -31.73 10.12 12.92
N HIS A 520 -30.57 10.20 12.27
CA HIS A 520 -29.57 9.13 12.26
C HIS A 520 -28.35 9.43 13.14
N VAL A 521 -28.08 10.71 13.41
CA VAL A 521 -26.92 11.17 14.17
C VAL A 521 -27.38 12.16 15.26
N PRO A 522 -27.42 11.74 16.54
CA PRO A 522 -27.80 12.61 17.66
C PRO A 522 -26.63 13.50 18.12
N LEU A 523 -25.92 14.11 17.18
CA LEU A 523 -24.81 15.03 17.42
C LEU A 523 -25.14 16.41 16.85
N PRO A 524 -24.54 17.50 17.38
CA PRO A 524 -24.63 18.81 16.76
C PRO A 524 -24.14 18.77 15.31
N VAL A 525 -24.81 19.52 14.43
CA VAL A 525 -24.41 19.65 13.03
C VAL A 525 -23.73 21.00 12.82
N GLY A 526 -22.41 20.95 12.55
CA GLY A 526 -21.63 22.09 12.09
C GLY A 526 -21.73 22.19 10.58
N VAL A 527 -22.10 23.36 10.05
CA VAL A 527 -22.20 23.60 8.61
C VAL A 527 -21.04 24.45 8.14
N GLY A 528 -20.33 23.97 7.14
CA GLY A 528 -19.21 24.66 6.52
C GLY A 528 -19.33 24.76 5.00
N PHE A 529 -18.44 25.56 4.41
CA PHE A 529 -18.38 26.01 3.01
C PHE A 529 -19.24 27.24 2.66
N GLY A 530 -18.59 28.23 2.05
CA GLY A 530 -19.24 29.43 1.48
C GLY A 530 -19.48 30.58 2.46
N ILE A 531 -19.13 30.44 3.74
CA ILE A 531 -19.35 31.46 4.76
C ILE A 531 -18.21 32.49 4.74
N ARG A 532 -18.53 33.73 4.37
CA ARG A 532 -17.53 34.79 4.12
C ARG A 532 -17.68 36.03 4.99
N ASP A 533 -18.83 36.18 5.64
CA ASP A 533 -19.20 37.38 6.39
C ASP A 533 -20.27 37.06 7.44
N ALA A 534 -20.57 38.06 8.28
CA ALA A 534 -21.54 37.97 9.37
C ALA A 534 -22.96 37.64 8.88
N GLN A 535 -23.36 38.19 7.73
CA GLN A 535 -24.68 37.96 7.14
C GLN A 535 -24.86 36.49 6.73
N THR A 536 -23.87 35.93 6.04
CA THR A 536 -23.90 34.53 5.60
C THR A 536 -23.82 33.57 6.79
N ALA A 537 -22.98 33.89 7.79
CA ALA A 537 -22.90 33.11 9.02
C ALA A 537 -24.25 33.07 9.76
N ARG A 538 -24.94 34.22 9.84
CA ARG A 538 -26.28 34.32 10.44
C ARG A 538 -27.28 33.42 9.73
N ALA A 539 -27.33 33.48 8.40
CA ALA A 539 -28.28 32.69 7.61
C ALA A 539 -28.09 31.17 7.78
N VAL A 540 -26.84 30.70 7.90
CA VAL A 540 -26.55 29.29 8.18
C VAL A 540 -26.92 28.91 9.62
N ALA A 541 -26.68 29.81 10.57
CA ALA A 541 -26.92 29.57 11.98
C ALA A 541 -28.40 29.34 12.33
N ASP A 542 -29.33 29.82 11.51
CA ASP A 542 -30.76 29.57 11.66
C ASP A 542 -31.14 28.09 11.49
N VAL A 543 -30.35 27.33 10.72
CA VAL A 543 -30.63 25.93 10.39
C VAL A 543 -29.59 24.94 10.94
N ALA A 544 -28.43 25.44 11.37
CA ALA A 544 -27.32 24.65 11.91
C ALA A 544 -27.17 24.80 13.43
N ASP A 545 -26.41 23.89 14.06
CA ASP A 545 -26.03 24.01 15.48
C ASP A 545 -24.70 24.78 15.64
N ALA A 546 -23.83 24.71 14.63
CA ALA A 546 -22.59 25.47 14.55
C ALA A 546 -22.27 25.92 13.11
N VAL A 547 -21.48 26.98 13.00
CA VAL A 547 -21.01 27.58 11.75
C VAL A 547 -19.49 27.39 11.65
N VAL A 548 -19.03 26.84 10.53
CA VAL A 548 -17.60 26.63 10.25
C VAL A 548 -17.08 27.61 9.19
N ILE A 549 -15.99 28.32 9.49
CA ILE A 549 -15.41 29.34 8.60
C ILE A 549 -13.93 29.03 8.36
N GLY A 550 -13.55 28.68 7.13
CA GLY A 550 -12.15 28.39 6.77
C GLY A 550 -11.57 29.35 5.76
N SER A 551 -11.91 29.20 4.48
CA SER A 551 -11.23 29.90 3.38
C SER A 551 -11.17 31.42 3.50
N ARG A 552 -12.17 32.07 4.13
CA ARG A 552 -12.13 33.52 4.35
C ARG A 552 -11.04 33.93 5.36
N LEU A 553 -10.80 33.16 6.42
CA LEU A 553 -9.77 33.44 7.41
C LEU A 553 -8.38 33.24 6.81
N VAL A 554 -8.20 32.19 6.01
CA VAL A 554 -6.97 31.96 5.27
C VAL A 554 -6.68 33.11 4.30
N GLN A 555 -7.68 33.62 3.57
CA GLN A 555 -7.53 34.81 2.72
C GLN A 555 -7.14 36.06 3.54
N LEU A 556 -7.79 36.25 4.70
CA LEU A 556 -7.48 37.38 5.57
C LEU A 556 -6.03 37.32 6.08
N LEU A 557 -5.52 36.12 6.40
CA LEU A 557 -4.12 35.92 6.77
C LEU A 557 -3.15 36.08 5.60
N GLU A 558 -3.55 35.65 4.39
CA GLU A 558 -2.78 35.83 3.15
C GLU A 558 -2.60 37.33 2.79
N GLU A 559 -3.60 38.16 3.10
CA GLU A 559 -3.63 39.60 2.78
C GLU A 559 -3.05 40.48 3.92
N ALA A 560 -3.05 40.00 5.16
CA ALA A 560 -2.67 40.80 6.32
C ALA A 560 -1.15 41.00 6.44
N GLN A 561 -0.75 42.15 6.99
CA GLN A 561 0.62 42.36 7.42
C GLN A 561 0.92 41.49 8.66
N PRO A 562 2.13 40.92 8.80
CA PRO A 562 2.43 39.98 9.89
C PRO A 562 2.10 40.51 11.30
N HIS A 563 2.33 41.80 11.55
CA HIS A 563 2.09 42.45 12.84
C HIS A 563 0.62 42.82 13.11
N THR A 564 -0.26 42.77 12.10
CA THR A 564 -1.70 43.05 12.26
C THR A 564 -2.57 41.80 12.10
N ALA A 565 -2.03 40.71 11.56
CA ALA A 565 -2.76 39.47 11.26
C ALA A 565 -3.59 38.94 12.44
N ALA A 566 -3.01 38.85 13.64
CA ALA A 566 -3.72 38.39 14.84
C ALA A 566 -4.87 39.34 15.26
N ALA A 567 -4.66 40.65 15.13
CA ALA A 567 -5.71 41.64 15.41
C ALA A 567 -6.85 41.54 14.40
N SER A 568 -6.54 41.36 13.12
CA SER A 568 -7.52 41.15 12.04
C SER A 568 -8.35 39.89 12.28
N LEU A 569 -7.73 38.77 12.69
CA LEU A 569 -8.47 37.56 13.07
C LEU A 569 -9.42 37.81 14.24
N THR A 570 -8.92 38.45 15.30
CA THR A 570 -9.73 38.76 16.50
C THR A 570 -10.95 39.61 16.12
N SER A 571 -10.73 40.66 15.33
CA SER A 571 -11.80 41.57 14.88
C SER A 571 -12.83 40.87 14.01
N PHE A 572 -12.38 40.09 13.01
CA PHE A 572 -13.29 39.41 12.09
C PHE A 572 -14.13 38.35 12.81
N ILE A 573 -13.51 37.50 13.64
CA ILE A 573 -14.26 36.51 14.44
C ILE A 573 -15.21 37.20 15.42
N GLY A 574 -14.80 38.31 16.04
CA GLY A 574 -15.65 39.11 16.91
C GLY A 574 -16.91 39.64 16.21
N GLU A 575 -16.78 40.12 14.98
CA GLU A 575 -17.91 40.56 14.15
C GLU A 575 -18.88 39.40 13.87
N ILE A 576 -18.37 38.24 13.45
CA ILE A 576 -19.19 37.05 13.24
C ILE A 576 -19.89 36.65 14.54
N ARG A 577 -19.16 36.61 15.67
CA ARG A 577 -19.68 36.19 16.97
C ARG A 577 -20.83 37.10 17.42
N GLN A 578 -20.67 38.41 17.27
CA GLN A 578 -21.72 39.39 17.57
C GLN A 578 -22.97 39.16 16.71
N ALA A 579 -22.81 38.93 15.41
CA ALA A 579 -23.94 38.66 14.52
C ALA A 579 -24.67 37.36 14.87
N LEU A 580 -23.92 36.31 15.22
CA LEU A 580 -24.48 35.03 15.67
C LEU A 580 -25.20 35.13 17.02
N ASP A 581 -24.82 36.06 17.90
CA ASP A 581 -25.42 36.24 19.23
C ASP A 581 -26.56 37.30 19.24
N ALA A 582 -26.56 38.24 18.29
CA ALA A 582 -27.66 39.20 18.07
C ALA A 582 -28.94 38.53 17.54
N ALA A 583 -28.80 37.30 17.09
CA ALA A 583 -29.81 36.36 16.68
C ALA A 583 -30.82 35.99 17.77
N ARG A 584 -31.78 36.85 18.07
CA ARG A 584 -32.88 36.53 18.99
C ARG A 584 -34.23 36.80 18.36
#